data_AF-A0A2Z6R703-F1
#
_entry.id   AF-A0A2Z6R703-F1
#
_cell.length_a   1.000
_cell.length_b   1.000
_cell.length_c   1.000
_cell.angle_alpha   90.00
_cell.angle_beta   90.00
_cell.angle_gamma   90.00
#
_symmetry.space_group_name_H-M   'P 1'
#
loop_
_entity.id
_entity.type
_entity.pdbx_description
1 polymer ?
#
loop_
_entity_poly.entity_id
_entity_poly.type
_entity_poly.pdbx_seq_one_letter_code
_entity_poly.pdbx_strand_id
1 'polypeptide(L)'
;MWEKIVGVNWKAWILQCNKIPSILIVNKTQSIYEDKKITSRNRKTADQFWMTVKSLLQDLTNIYIIIFVAYGYKSSNSTGLATPVKILDENCKSLVDINFSLNMLKMYVEQFCSICFKELDQQSILNLYEYIQMAMERHTSLVRHILMNTKSEMKQRIDNKNYRLTWEDILKYLNSRKFDNSIYSICHAIPDVFKLNDKQKKLCNETYIKGKITYSHNNNDAVTLIKSGQIYGADNIAEDTPTDLHDFIVKIFTAMCNKLSKKILRKMLGHGSDRRILEQTWQKEFYRIGTQILRKNHFLSCNVGSVFACDRKIDFYVDKLDWAIELLRDGELMAKHKKRFDPIEGECKEIVKYAKSVAIIVIRSIDILEDCSEAKKVQEIKTDFIHVSCFKDFDTFKIESFGKETVTVRFQD
;
A
#
# COMPACT_ATOMS: atom_id res chain seq x y z
N MET A 1 -1.60 13.05 -28.25
CA MET A 1 -1.81 11.58 -28.31
C MET A 1 -3.30 11.27 -28.24
N TRP A 2 -4.03 11.73 -27.21
CA TRP A 2 -5.49 11.60 -27.10
C TRP A 2 -6.24 11.93 -28.40
N GLU A 3 -6.14 13.15 -28.91
CA GLU A 3 -6.85 13.59 -30.11
C GLU A 3 -6.48 12.79 -31.37
N LYS A 4 -5.27 12.24 -31.44
CA LYS A 4 -4.85 11.36 -32.53
C LYS A 4 -5.48 9.96 -32.45
N ILE A 5 -5.79 9.49 -31.23
CA ILE A 5 -6.36 8.14 -31.00
C ILE A 5 -7.89 8.20 -31.02
N VAL A 6 -8.45 9.20 -30.34
CA VAL A 6 -9.90 9.35 -30.12
C VAL A 6 -10.54 10.19 -31.22
N GLY A 7 -9.76 10.93 -32.02
CA GLY A 7 -10.26 11.77 -33.11
C GLY A 7 -10.84 13.12 -32.68
N VAL A 8 -10.96 13.36 -31.37
CA VAL A 8 -11.43 14.62 -30.79
C VAL A 8 -10.56 15.03 -29.60
N ASN A 9 -10.45 16.33 -29.36
CA ASN A 9 -9.77 16.82 -28.16
C ASN A 9 -10.57 16.49 -26.88
N TRP A 10 -9.91 16.58 -25.72
CA TRP A 10 -10.49 16.22 -24.42
C TRP A 10 -11.79 16.99 -24.11
N LYS A 11 -11.82 18.31 -24.33
CA LYS A 11 -13.02 19.12 -24.05
C LYS A 11 -14.20 18.72 -24.94
N ALA A 12 -13.96 18.51 -26.23
CA ALA A 12 -14.98 18.07 -27.17
C ALA A 12 -15.52 16.68 -26.81
N TRP A 13 -14.66 15.77 -26.36
CA TRP A 13 -15.06 14.45 -25.88
C TRP A 13 -15.99 14.54 -24.66
N ILE A 14 -15.64 15.34 -23.64
CA ILE A 14 -16.50 15.56 -22.47
C ILE A 14 -17.90 16.07 -22.87
N LEU A 15 -17.96 17.02 -23.81
CA LEU A 15 -19.24 17.53 -24.33
C LEU A 15 -20.06 16.47 -25.06
N GLN A 16 -19.42 15.56 -25.78
CA GLN A 16 -20.10 14.44 -26.44
C GLN A 16 -20.66 13.46 -25.40
N CYS A 17 -19.92 13.20 -24.34
CA CYS A 17 -20.39 12.30 -23.29
C CYS A 17 -21.63 12.82 -22.56
N ASN A 18 -21.89 14.13 -22.52
CA ASN A 18 -23.16 14.65 -22.00
C ASN A 18 -24.38 14.08 -22.75
N LYS A 19 -24.22 13.69 -24.02
CA LYS A 19 -25.27 13.08 -24.85
C LYS A 19 -25.27 11.56 -24.81
N ILE A 20 -24.10 10.94 -24.57
CA ILE A 20 -23.89 9.50 -24.66
C ILE A 20 -23.20 9.02 -23.38
N PRO A 21 -23.88 8.23 -22.53
CA PRO A 21 -23.26 7.56 -21.40
C PRO A 21 -21.98 6.84 -21.81
N SER A 22 -20.87 7.22 -21.19
CA SER A 22 -19.53 6.80 -21.59
C SER A 22 -18.74 6.28 -20.39
N ILE A 23 -18.01 5.18 -20.59
CA ILE A 23 -17.09 4.63 -19.58
C ILE A 23 -15.65 4.88 -20.03
N LEU A 24 -14.86 5.54 -19.20
CA LEU A 24 -13.43 5.73 -19.40
C LEU A 24 -12.64 4.87 -18.41
N ILE A 25 -11.88 3.89 -18.94
CA ILE A 25 -11.01 3.05 -18.14
C ILE A 25 -9.57 3.56 -18.25
N VAL A 26 -9.01 3.98 -17.13
CA VAL A 26 -7.64 4.50 -17.04
C VAL A 26 -6.78 3.52 -16.26
N ASN A 27 -5.83 2.87 -16.94
CA ASN A 27 -4.90 1.94 -16.31
C ASN A 27 -3.57 2.64 -15.97
N LYS A 28 -2.94 2.26 -14.86
CA LYS A 28 -1.66 2.79 -14.37
C LYS A 28 -1.65 4.32 -14.24
N THR A 29 -2.68 4.88 -13.62
CA THR A 29 -2.91 6.33 -13.51
C THR A 29 -1.75 7.09 -12.87
N GLN A 30 -0.93 6.43 -12.05
CA GLN A 30 0.31 7.03 -11.52
C GLN A 30 1.30 7.48 -12.61
N SER A 31 1.27 6.85 -13.79
CA SER A 31 2.11 7.21 -14.95
C SER A 31 1.79 8.59 -15.54
N ILE A 32 0.63 9.17 -15.20
CA ILE A 32 0.31 10.56 -15.56
C ILE A 32 1.35 11.54 -15.00
N TYR A 33 2.08 11.14 -13.96
CA TYR A 33 3.13 11.91 -13.31
C TYR A 33 4.56 11.44 -13.62
N GLU A 34 4.76 10.47 -14.53
CA GLU A 34 6.10 9.90 -14.81
C GLU A 34 7.04 10.83 -15.62
N ASP A 35 8.13 11.23 -14.96
CA ASP A 35 9.54 11.31 -15.43
C ASP A 35 9.92 12.07 -16.73
N LYS A 36 9.39 13.27 -16.91
CA LYS A 36 10.19 14.34 -17.54
C LYS A 36 10.08 15.56 -16.66
N LYS A 37 11.24 16.15 -16.26
CA LYS A 37 11.37 17.48 -15.60
C LYS A 37 10.06 18.23 -15.77
N ILE A 38 9.21 18.27 -14.73
CA ILE A 38 7.81 18.69 -14.89
C ILE A 38 7.81 20.05 -15.59
N THR A 39 7.57 20.04 -16.90
CA THR A 39 7.42 21.27 -17.65
C THR A 39 6.05 21.82 -17.26
N SER A 40 5.89 23.14 -17.34
CA SER A 40 4.59 23.79 -17.09
C SER A 40 3.44 23.17 -17.90
N ARG A 41 3.75 22.53 -19.04
CA ARG A 41 2.81 21.83 -19.91
C ARG A 41 2.34 20.46 -19.38
N ASN A 42 3.23 19.64 -18.82
CA ASN A 42 2.87 18.33 -18.26
C ASN A 42 2.00 18.46 -17.00
N ARG A 43 2.28 19.49 -16.19
CA ARG A 43 1.46 19.82 -15.02
C ARG A 43 0.03 20.19 -15.44
N LYS A 44 -0.12 21.05 -16.45
CA LYS A 44 -1.43 21.44 -17.00
C LYS A 44 -2.29 20.27 -17.47
N THR A 45 -1.70 19.24 -18.08
CA THR A 45 -2.48 18.07 -18.56
C THR A 45 -2.92 17.14 -17.43
N ALA A 46 -2.08 16.94 -16.41
CA ALA A 46 -2.46 16.20 -15.21
C ALA A 46 -3.55 16.95 -14.43
N ASP A 47 -3.38 18.26 -14.25
CA ASP A 47 -4.36 19.13 -13.58
C ASP A 47 -5.72 19.11 -14.32
N GLN A 48 -5.72 19.12 -15.66
CA GLN A 48 -6.94 18.99 -16.46
C GLN A 48 -7.66 17.66 -16.26
N PHE A 49 -6.92 16.55 -16.19
CA PHE A 49 -7.50 15.24 -15.90
C PHE A 49 -8.17 15.23 -14.51
N TRP A 50 -7.45 15.68 -13.48
CA TRP A 50 -7.99 15.70 -12.11
C TRP A 50 -9.13 16.70 -11.91
N MET A 51 -9.08 17.86 -12.57
CA MET A 51 -10.23 18.79 -12.59
C MET A 51 -11.45 18.18 -13.24
N THR A 52 -11.27 17.35 -14.28
CA THR A 52 -12.37 16.60 -14.88
C THR A 52 -12.93 15.61 -13.87
N VAL A 53 -12.09 14.74 -13.28
CA VAL A 53 -12.51 13.79 -12.23
C VAL A 53 -13.26 14.51 -11.10
N LYS A 54 -12.80 15.68 -10.67
CA LYS A 54 -13.44 16.49 -9.63
C LYS A 54 -14.83 16.99 -10.05
N SER A 55 -14.98 17.52 -11.26
CA SER A 55 -16.30 17.97 -11.76
C SER A 55 -17.27 16.79 -11.87
N LEU A 56 -16.81 15.61 -12.30
CA LEU A 56 -17.66 14.42 -12.36
C LEU A 56 -18.15 13.94 -10.98
N LEU A 57 -17.36 14.17 -9.94
CA LEU A 57 -17.78 13.87 -8.56
C LEU A 57 -18.78 14.89 -7.99
N GLN A 58 -18.91 16.07 -8.62
CA GLN A 58 -19.77 17.16 -8.16
C GLN A 58 -21.04 17.31 -9.01
N ASP A 59 -20.99 16.91 -10.28
CA ASP A 59 -22.06 17.07 -11.26
C ASP A 59 -22.62 15.70 -11.69
N LEU A 60 -23.95 15.62 -11.89
CA LEU A 60 -24.57 14.50 -12.59
C LEU A 60 -24.14 14.55 -14.07
N THR A 61 -23.17 13.71 -14.39
CA THR A 61 -22.61 13.60 -15.73
C THR A 61 -22.79 12.19 -16.25
N ASN A 62 -22.88 12.07 -17.57
CA ASN A 62 -23.00 10.81 -18.27
C ASN A 62 -21.61 10.15 -18.48
N ILE A 63 -20.64 10.40 -17.58
CA ILE A 63 -19.28 9.86 -17.67
C ILE A 63 -18.97 9.07 -16.41
N TYR A 64 -18.62 7.81 -16.61
CA TYR A 64 -18.12 6.93 -15.56
C TYR A 64 -16.63 6.70 -15.77
N ILE A 65 -15.81 6.97 -14.76
CA ILE A 65 -14.37 6.74 -14.84
C ILE A 65 -13.98 5.59 -13.91
N ILE A 66 -13.30 4.58 -14.46
CA ILE A 66 -12.69 3.49 -13.69
C ILE A 66 -11.18 3.68 -13.72
N ILE A 67 -10.58 3.85 -12.54
CA ILE A 67 -9.17 4.19 -12.39
C ILE A 67 -8.44 3.02 -11.72
N PHE A 68 -7.46 2.43 -12.42
CA PHE A 68 -6.53 1.47 -11.82
C PHE A 68 -5.23 2.18 -11.44
N VAL A 69 -4.79 1.96 -10.20
CA VAL A 69 -3.55 2.49 -9.64
C VAL A 69 -2.74 1.34 -9.07
N ALA A 70 -1.45 1.28 -9.41
CA ALA A 70 -0.52 0.31 -8.82
C ALA A 70 0.59 1.05 -8.07
N TYR A 71 0.62 0.91 -6.74
CA TYR A 71 1.68 1.45 -5.91
C TYR A 71 2.97 0.63 -6.09
N GLY A 72 4.12 1.28 -6.20
CA GLY A 72 5.45 0.63 -6.20
C GLY A 72 6.05 0.25 -7.57
N TYR A 73 5.38 0.52 -8.70
CA TYR A 73 5.95 0.25 -10.03
C TYR A 73 6.61 1.50 -10.64
N LYS A 74 7.91 1.40 -10.95
CA LYS A 74 8.75 2.27 -11.82
C LYS A 74 8.72 3.79 -11.63
N SER A 75 8.08 4.29 -10.60
CA SER A 75 7.96 5.72 -10.34
C SER A 75 8.99 6.12 -9.30
N SER A 76 10.18 6.45 -9.81
CA SER A 76 11.30 7.08 -9.09
C SER A 76 10.92 8.31 -8.25
N ASN A 77 9.71 8.86 -8.43
CA ASN A 77 9.19 10.08 -7.81
C ASN A 77 7.73 10.00 -7.29
N SER A 78 7.04 8.86 -7.33
CA SER A 78 5.62 8.79 -6.86
C SER A 78 5.44 8.14 -5.49
N THR A 79 6.52 7.90 -4.76
CA THR A 79 6.47 7.64 -3.33
C THR A 79 5.87 8.87 -2.63
N GLY A 80 4.56 8.84 -2.40
CA GLY A 80 3.84 9.83 -1.58
C GLY A 80 3.05 10.92 -2.32
N LEU A 81 2.86 10.84 -3.65
CA LEU A 81 1.89 11.69 -4.33
C LEU A 81 0.48 11.16 -4.04
N ALA A 82 -0.29 11.86 -3.19
CA ALA A 82 -1.72 11.64 -3.08
C ALA A 82 -2.45 12.23 -4.30
N THR A 83 -3.63 11.71 -4.59
CA THR A 83 -4.50 12.30 -5.62
C THR A 83 -4.91 13.71 -5.17
N PRO A 84 -4.87 14.73 -6.05
CA PRO A 84 -5.31 16.09 -5.70
C PRO A 84 -6.84 16.18 -5.47
N VAL A 85 -7.56 15.08 -5.70
CA VAL A 85 -9.00 14.93 -5.51
C VAL A 85 -9.22 13.83 -4.47
N LYS A 86 -10.00 14.13 -3.44
CA LYS A 86 -10.48 13.14 -2.47
C LYS A 86 -11.58 12.32 -3.13
N ILE A 87 -11.33 11.03 -3.34
CA ILE A 87 -12.34 10.08 -3.79
C ILE A 87 -12.97 9.47 -2.54
N LEU A 88 -14.31 9.39 -2.50
CA LEU A 88 -15.03 8.79 -1.38
C LEU A 88 -14.74 7.28 -1.31
N ASP A 89 -14.65 6.74 -0.09
CA ASP A 89 -14.30 5.32 0.13
C ASP A 89 -15.27 4.34 -0.55
N GLU A 90 -16.54 4.72 -0.70
CA GLU A 90 -17.57 3.94 -1.43
C GLU A 90 -17.22 3.73 -2.91
N ASN A 91 -16.47 4.67 -3.49
CA ASN A 91 -15.99 4.63 -4.88
C ASN A 91 -14.57 4.04 -4.99
N CYS A 92 -13.97 3.64 -3.87
CA CYS A 92 -12.67 3.02 -3.81
C CYS A 92 -12.82 1.50 -3.68
N LYS A 93 -12.11 0.76 -4.54
CA LYS A 93 -11.97 -0.69 -4.44
C LYS A 93 -10.50 -1.02 -4.29
N SER A 94 -10.20 -1.91 -3.36
CA SER A 94 -8.86 -2.42 -3.09
C SER A 94 -8.58 -3.68 -3.91
N LEU A 95 -7.34 -4.18 -3.83
CA LEU A 95 -6.98 -5.47 -4.42
C LEU A 95 -7.84 -6.63 -3.88
N VAL A 96 -8.28 -6.54 -2.62
CA VAL A 96 -9.12 -7.57 -1.99
C VAL A 96 -10.50 -7.63 -2.65
N ASP A 97 -11.04 -6.49 -3.08
CA ASP A 97 -12.34 -6.41 -3.74
C ASP A 97 -12.34 -7.02 -5.15
N ILE A 98 -11.16 -7.16 -5.77
CA ILE A 98 -11.00 -7.76 -7.10
C ILE A 98 -10.35 -9.15 -7.07
N ASN A 99 -9.95 -9.62 -5.89
CA ASN A 99 -9.49 -10.99 -5.70
C ASN A 99 -10.67 -11.96 -5.77
N PHE A 100 -10.38 -13.23 -6.06
CA PHE A 100 -11.44 -14.23 -6.03
C PHE A 100 -12.02 -14.36 -4.61
N SER A 101 -13.36 -14.43 -4.50
CA SER A 101 -13.97 -15.03 -3.31
C SER A 101 -13.63 -16.52 -3.25
N LEU A 102 -13.72 -17.15 -2.07
CA LEU A 102 -13.43 -18.59 -1.93
C LEU A 102 -14.28 -19.43 -2.88
N ASN A 103 -15.58 -19.15 -2.94
CA ASN A 103 -16.51 -19.86 -3.83
C ASN A 103 -16.17 -19.62 -5.31
N MET A 104 -15.88 -18.38 -5.69
CA MET A 104 -15.51 -18.07 -7.08
C MET A 104 -14.18 -18.70 -7.48
N LEU A 105 -13.19 -18.74 -6.57
CA LEU A 105 -11.91 -19.41 -6.82
C LEU A 105 -12.13 -20.90 -7.05
N LYS A 106 -12.91 -21.56 -6.18
CA LYS A 106 -13.22 -22.99 -6.29
C LYS A 106 -13.90 -23.30 -7.62
N MET A 107 -14.98 -22.58 -7.94
CA MET A 107 -15.68 -22.73 -9.22
C MET A 107 -14.76 -22.49 -10.42
N TYR A 108 -13.90 -21.48 -10.36
CA TYR A 108 -12.98 -21.15 -11.44
C TYR A 108 -11.92 -22.25 -11.65
N VAL A 109 -11.36 -22.81 -10.58
CA VAL A 109 -10.41 -23.92 -10.65
C VAL A 109 -11.09 -25.18 -11.18
N GLU A 110 -12.27 -25.53 -10.65
CA GLU A 110 -13.05 -26.70 -11.10
C GLU A 110 -13.40 -26.61 -12.59
N GLN A 111 -13.91 -25.45 -13.04
CA GLN A 111 -14.23 -25.22 -14.45
C GLN A 111 -12.99 -25.22 -15.34
N PHE A 112 -11.87 -24.67 -14.87
CA PHE A 112 -10.62 -24.72 -15.62
C PHE A 112 -10.12 -26.17 -15.78
N CYS A 113 -10.12 -26.94 -14.70
CA CYS A 113 -9.71 -28.35 -14.70
C CYS A 113 -10.62 -29.20 -15.58
N SER A 114 -11.95 -29.01 -15.55
CA SER A 114 -12.86 -29.79 -16.39
C SER A 114 -12.60 -29.58 -17.89
N ILE A 115 -12.13 -28.38 -18.27
CA ILE A 115 -11.83 -28.04 -19.66
C ILE A 115 -10.41 -28.48 -20.05
N CYS A 116 -9.43 -28.22 -19.19
CA CYS A 116 -8.01 -28.33 -19.52
C CYS A 116 -7.33 -29.60 -19.02
N PHE A 117 -7.89 -30.23 -17.96
CA PHE A 117 -7.37 -31.41 -17.27
C PHE A 117 -8.48 -32.46 -17.10
N LYS A 118 -9.11 -32.86 -18.21
CA LYS A 118 -10.35 -33.68 -18.24
C LYS A 118 -10.31 -34.96 -17.39
N GLU A 119 -9.15 -35.60 -17.29
CA GLU A 119 -8.96 -36.88 -16.58
C GLU A 119 -8.43 -36.72 -15.15
N LEU A 120 -8.29 -35.47 -14.66
CA LEU A 120 -7.83 -35.18 -13.31
C LEU A 120 -8.95 -35.50 -12.31
N ASP A 121 -8.65 -36.30 -11.30
CA ASP A 121 -9.64 -36.71 -10.32
C ASP A 121 -10.04 -35.57 -9.37
N GLN A 122 -11.21 -35.72 -8.73
CA GLN A 122 -11.79 -34.70 -7.87
C GLN A 122 -10.89 -34.31 -6.69
N GLN A 123 -10.13 -35.27 -6.13
CA GLN A 123 -9.23 -35.00 -5.02
C GLN A 123 -8.03 -34.17 -5.49
N SER A 124 -7.48 -34.47 -6.68
CA SER A 124 -6.42 -33.68 -7.29
C SER A 124 -6.86 -32.24 -7.61
N ILE A 125 -8.12 -32.04 -8.05
CA ILE A 125 -8.69 -30.71 -8.26
C ILE A 125 -8.80 -29.95 -6.93
N LEU A 126 -9.26 -30.62 -5.88
CA LEU A 126 -9.36 -30.04 -4.54
C LEU A 126 -7.98 -29.62 -4.00
N ASN A 127 -6.97 -30.48 -4.13
CA ASN A 127 -5.60 -30.19 -3.72
C ASN A 127 -5.01 -28.97 -4.47
N LEU A 128 -5.29 -28.86 -5.78
CA LEU A 128 -4.86 -27.70 -6.58
C LEU A 128 -5.56 -26.42 -6.12
N TYR A 129 -6.86 -26.48 -5.83
CA TYR A 129 -7.60 -25.36 -5.26
C TYR A 129 -7.02 -24.90 -3.92
N GLU A 130 -6.79 -25.83 -2.98
CA GLU A 130 -6.22 -25.54 -1.66
C GLU A 130 -4.82 -24.94 -1.76
N TYR A 131 -3.98 -25.48 -2.65
CA TYR A 131 -2.65 -24.91 -2.91
C TYR A 131 -2.72 -23.46 -3.40
N ILE A 132 -3.58 -23.18 -4.39
CA ILE A 132 -3.76 -21.83 -4.93
C ILE A 132 -4.32 -20.88 -3.87
N GLN A 133 -5.24 -21.36 -3.03
CA GLN A 133 -5.81 -20.58 -1.93
C GLN A 133 -4.73 -20.18 -0.91
N MET A 134 -3.91 -21.14 -0.46
CA MET A 134 -2.88 -20.92 0.56
C MET A 134 -1.72 -20.07 0.05
N ALA A 135 -1.26 -20.31 -1.19
CA ALA A 135 -0.02 -19.72 -1.67
C ALA A 135 -0.17 -18.27 -2.20
N MET A 136 -1.39 -17.83 -2.56
CA MET A 136 -1.55 -16.65 -3.44
C MET A 136 -2.62 -15.64 -3.01
N GLU A 137 -3.15 -15.74 -1.79
CA GLU A 137 -4.18 -14.83 -1.24
C GLU A 137 -5.38 -14.58 -2.18
N ARG A 138 -5.66 -15.53 -3.08
CA ARG A 138 -6.72 -15.48 -4.11
C ARG A 138 -6.51 -14.37 -5.17
N HIS A 139 -5.27 -13.94 -5.39
CA HIS A 139 -4.91 -12.93 -6.38
C HIS A 139 -5.16 -13.42 -7.82
N THR A 140 -6.08 -12.77 -8.52
CA THR A 140 -6.62 -13.21 -9.82
C THR A 140 -5.55 -13.45 -10.88
N SER A 141 -4.55 -12.56 -10.99
CA SER A 141 -3.49 -12.69 -11.99
C SER A 141 -2.54 -13.85 -11.68
N LEU A 142 -2.27 -14.12 -10.40
CA LEU A 142 -1.39 -15.22 -9.99
C LEU A 142 -2.10 -16.57 -10.16
N VAL A 143 -3.38 -16.64 -9.79
CA VAL A 143 -4.25 -17.81 -10.03
C VAL A 143 -4.24 -18.18 -11.52
N ARG A 144 -4.51 -17.20 -12.39
CA ARG A 144 -4.48 -17.41 -13.85
C ARG A 144 -3.11 -17.85 -14.33
N HIS A 145 -2.04 -17.26 -13.81
CA HIS A 145 -0.67 -17.61 -14.19
C HIS A 145 -0.35 -19.07 -13.85
N ILE A 146 -0.67 -19.53 -12.64
CA ILE A 146 -0.50 -20.93 -12.22
C ILE A 146 -1.21 -21.87 -13.19
N LEU A 147 -2.52 -21.66 -13.37
CA LEU A 147 -3.35 -22.56 -14.17
C LEU A 147 -2.88 -22.64 -15.63
N MET A 148 -2.57 -21.50 -16.24
CA MET A 148 -2.13 -21.44 -17.64
C MET A 148 -0.73 -22.03 -17.85
N ASN A 149 0.20 -21.79 -16.93
CA ASN A 149 1.56 -22.33 -17.03
C ASN A 149 1.58 -23.84 -16.76
N THR A 150 0.83 -24.31 -15.76
CA THR A 150 0.64 -25.75 -15.54
C THR A 150 0.01 -26.41 -16.76
N LYS A 151 -1.02 -25.80 -17.36
CA LYS A 151 -1.60 -26.30 -18.62
C LYS A 151 -0.56 -26.38 -19.73
N SER A 152 0.22 -25.32 -19.93
CA SER A 152 1.22 -25.28 -20.98
C SER A 152 2.29 -26.35 -20.78
N GLU A 153 2.74 -26.56 -19.54
CA GLU A 153 3.74 -27.57 -19.22
C GLU A 153 3.22 -28.98 -19.41
N MET A 154 2.01 -29.24 -18.92
CA MET A 154 1.43 -30.57 -18.93
C MET A 154 0.84 -30.94 -20.30
N LYS A 155 0.75 -30.00 -21.25
CA LYS A 155 0.08 -30.18 -22.55
C LYS A 155 0.52 -31.46 -23.27
N GLN A 156 1.83 -31.66 -23.45
CA GLN A 156 2.34 -32.85 -24.16
C GLN A 156 1.97 -34.16 -23.45
N ARG A 157 1.87 -34.13 -22.12
CA ARG A 157 1.49 -35.31 -21.34
C ARG A 157 -0.03 -35.53 -21.40
N ILE A 158 -0.82 -34.48 -21.31
CA ILE A 158 -2.29 -34.53 -21.41
C ILE A 158 -2.75 -34.98 -22.81
N ASP A 159 -2.03 -34.60 -23.87
CA ASP A 159 -2.33 -35.01 -25.25
C ASP A 159 -2.02 -36.50 -25.49
N ASN A 160 -1.24 -37.15 -24.61
CA ASN A 160 -1.00 -38.59 -24.65
C ASN A 160 -2.14 -39.34 -23.95
N LYS A 161 -2.96 -40.06 -24.74
CA LYS A 161 -4.13 -40.81 -24.25
C LYS A 161 -3.84 -41.85 -23.16
N ASN A 162 -2.59 -42.30 -23.03
CA ASN A 162 -2.19 -43.30 -22.03
C ASN A 162 -1.64 -42.67 -20.74
N TYR A 163 -1.56 -41.34 -20.68
CA TYR A 163 -1.05 -40.63 -19.52
C TYR A 163 -2.19 -40.04 -18.70
N ARG A 164 -2.20 -40.38 -17.41
CA ARG A 164 -3.13 -39.79 -16.45
C ARG A 164 -2.39 -38.77 -15.61
N LEU A 165 -2.75 -37.50 -15.76
CA LEU A 165 -2.21 -36.42 -14.95
C LEU A 165 -2.70 -36.57 -13.50
N THR A 166 -1.79 -36.51 -12.54
CA THR A 166 -2.12 -36.52 -11.10
C THR A 166 -1.74 -35.20 -10.42
N TRP A 167 -2.22 -35.02 -9.19
CA TRP A 167 -1.79 -33.92 -8.34
C TRP A 167 -0.26 -33.87 -8.14
N GLU A 168 0.41 -35.02 -7.94
CA GLU A 168 1.85 -35.06 -7.71
C GLU A 168 2.64 -34.53 -8.91
N ASP A 169 2.16 -34.76 -10.13
CA ASP A 169 2.79 -34.21 -11.34
C ASP A 169 2.68 -32.69 -11.39
N ILE A 170 1.51 -32.17 -11.06
CA ILE A 170 1.26 -30.73 -10.96
C ILE A 170 2.13 -30.13 -9.86
N LEU A 171 2.15 -30.73 -8.67
CA LEU A 171 2.92 -30.25 -7.53
C LEU A 171 4.44 -30.26 -7.82
N LYS A 172 4.96 -31.29 -8.48
CA LYS A 172 6.37 -31.33 -8.92
C LYS A 172 6.70 -30.17 -9.85
N TYR A 173 5.80 -29.83 -10.78
CA TYR A 173 5.99 -28.68 -11.65
C TYR A 173 5.95 -27.36 -10.88
N LEU A 174 4.99 -27.18 -9.98
CA LEU A 174 4.85 -25.95 -9.18
C LEU A 174 6.04 -25.71 -8.26
N ASN A 175 6.77 -26.76 -7.86
CA ASN A 175 8.03 -26.66 -7.11
C ASN A 175 9.28 -26.71 -8.00
N SER A 176 9.14 -26.62 -9.32
CA SER A 176 10.26 -26.68 -10.24
C SER A 176 10.85 -25.29 -10.50
N ARG A 177 12.17 -25.25 -10.76
CA ARG A 177 12.86 -24.03 -11.25
C ARG A 177 12.20 -23.45 -12.51
N LYS A 178 11.57 -24.30 -13.33
CA LYS A 178 10.86 -23.87 -14.55
C LYS A 178 9.63 -23.03 -14.21
N PHE A 179 8.85 -23.44 -13.22
CA PHE A 179 7.72 -22.65 -12.73
C PHE A 179 8.18 -21.38 -12.02
N ASP A 180 9.20 -21.45 -11.16
CA ASP A 180 9.79 -20.27 -10.52
C ASP A 180 10.19 -19.22 -11.54
N ASN A 181 10.94 -19.62 -12.57
CA ASN A 181 11.35 -18.72 -13.66
C ASN A 181 10.16 -18.09 -14.39
N SER A 182 9.04 -18.81 -14.53
CA SER A 182 7.83 -18.26 -15.15
C SER A 182 7.28 -17.07 -14.35
N ILE A 183 7.37 -17.11 -13.02
CA ILE A 183 6.94 -16.03 -12.13
C ILE A 183 7.83 -14.80 -12.33
N TYR A 184 9.16 -14.98 -12.35
CA TYR A 184 10.12 -13.89 -12.59
C TYR A 184 10.00 -13.28 -13.99
N SER A 185 9.60 -14.06 -15.00
CA SER A 185 9.51 -13.59 -16.39
C SER A 185 8.33 -12.64 -16.64
N ILE A 186 7.26 -12.74 -15.86
CA ILE A 186 5.98 -12.03 -16.11
C ILE A 186 5.62 -11.08 -14.97
N CYS A 187 6.03 -11.36 -13.73
CA CYS A 187 5.67 -10.52 -12.59
C CYS A 187 6.50 -9.23 -12.59
N HIS A 188 5.93 -8.18 -13.17
CA HIS A 188 6.49 -6.83 -13.22
C HIS A 188 6.80 -6.22 -11.84
N ALA A 189 6.22 -6.75 -10.77
CA ALA A 189 6.45 -6.29 -9.40
C ALA A 189 7.68 -6.94 -8.74
N ILE A 190 8.22 -8.03 -9.31
CA ILE A 190 9.40 -8.67 -8.75
C ILE A 190 10.65 -7.90 -9.20
N PRO A 191 11.50 -7.44 -8.27
CA PRO A 191 12.77 -6.86 -8.63
C PRO A 191 13.59 -7.87 -9.44
N ASP A 192 13.93 -7.51 -10.67
CA ASP A 192 14.68 -8.39 -11.58
C ASP A 192 16.14 -8.49 -11.12
N VAL A 193 16.38 -9.37 -10.14
CA VAL A 193 17.71 -9.63 -9.58
C VAL A 193 18.69 -10.10 -10.67
N PHE A 194 18.18 -10.71 -11.75
CA PHE A 194 19.01 -11.17 -12.87
C PHE A 194 19.53 -10.02 -13.72
N LYS A 195 18.78 -8.92 -13.84
CA LYS A 195 19.23 -7.66 -14.48
C LYS A 195 20.24 -6.87 -13.66
N LEU A 196 20.46 -7.23 -12.39
CA LEU A 196 21.48 -6.57 -11.60
C LEU A 196 22.88 -6.89 -12.16
N ASN A 197 23.70 -5.86 -12.27
CA ASN A 197 25.11 -6.05 -12.61
C ASN A 197 25.87 -6.70 -11.44
N ASP A 198 27.09 -7.17 -11.67
CA ASP A 198 27.84 -7.92 -10.66
C ASP A 198 28.15 -7.08 -9.40
N LYS A 199 28.35 -5.77 -9.55
CA LYS A 199 28.55 -4.85 -8.42
C LYS A 199 27.29 -4.74 -7.58
N GLN A 200 26.13 -4.63 -8.22
CA GLN A 200 24.82 -4.58 -7.57
C GLN A 200 24.52 -5.88 -6.84
N LYS A 201 24.77 -7.04 -7.48
CA LYS A 201 24.63 -8.37 -6.85
C LYS A 201 25.53 -8.51 -5.63
N LYS A 202 26.80 -8.10 -5.75
CA LYS A 202 27.75 -8.10 -4.63
C LYS A 202 27.27 -7.21 -3.49
N LEU A 203 26.76 -6.02 -3.80
CA LEU A 203 26.21 -5.10 -2.79
C LEU A 203 24.99 -5.69 -2.08
N CYS A 204 24.06 -6.30 -2.82
CA CYS A 204 22.91 -7.01 -2.23
C CYS A 204 23.38 -8.15 -1.31
N ASN A 205 24.33 -8.97 -1.76
CA ASN A 205 24.83 -10.10 -0.97
C ASN A 205 25.57 -9.63 0.30
N GLU A 206 26.42 -8.61 0.19
CA GLU A 206 27.09 -8.01 1.34
C GLU A 206 26.09 -7.41 2.33
N THR A 207 25.05 -6.74 1.83
CA THR A 207 23.97 -6.18 2.64
C THR A 207 23.17 -7.28 3.33
N TYR A 208 22.89 -8.39 2.65
CA TYR A 208 22.19 -9.54 3.21
C TYR A 208 23.01 -10.19 4.35
N ILE A 209 24.29 -10.47 4.10
CA ILE A 209 25.18 -11.11 5.07
C ILE A 209 25.42 -10.22 6.29
N LYS A 210 25.76 -8.94 6.07
CA LYS A 210 26.06 -7.98 7.16
C LYS A 210 24.80 -7.42 7.80
N GLY A 211 23.66 -7.53 7.12
CA GLY A 211 22.38 -6.92 7.46
C GLY A 211 22.31 -5.39 7.31
N LYS A 212 23.44 -4.67 7.34
CA LYS A 212 23.53 -3.24 7.00
C LYS A 212 24.88 -2.92 6.38
N ILE A 213 24.91 -1.95 5.47
CA ILE A 213 26.12 -1.37 4.91
C ILE A 213 26.00 0.15 4.87
N THR A 214 27.11 0.85 4.96
CA THR A 214 27.13 2.32 4.87
C THR A 214 26.77 2.75 3.44
N TYR A 215 25.78 3.63 3.32
CA TYR A 215 25.38 4.20 2.05
C TYR A 215 26.25 5.42 1.69
N SER A 216 26.65 5.50 0.41
CA SER A 216 27.27 6.69 -0.17
C SER A 216 26.50 7.09 -1.42
N HIS A 217 26.09 8.35 -1.49
CA HIS A 217 25.36 8.93 -2.62
C HIS A 217 26.17 8.94 -3.92
N ASN A 218 27.50 8.78 -3.84
CA ASN A 218 28.39 8.68 -5.00
C ASN A 218 28.41 7.28 -5.62
N ASN A 219 27.80 6.28 -4.97
CA ASN A 219 27.70 4.93 -5.51
C ASN A 219 26.41 4.78 -6.34
N ASN A 220 26.54 4.94 -7.66
CA ASN A 220 25.42 4.82 -8.61
C ASN A 220 24.72 3.45 -8.55
N ASP A 221 25.43 2.37 -8.23
CA ASP A 221 24.85 1.04 -8.08
C ASP A 221 23.95 0.97 -6.84
N ALA A 222 24.41 1.53 -5.71
CA ALA A 222 23.61 1.64 -4.49
C ALA A 222 22.38 2.52 -4.70
N VAL A 223 22.52 3.66 -5.37
CA VAL A 223 21.39 4.54 -5.75
C VAL A 223 20.37 3.79 -6.60
N THR A 224 20.84 3.00 -7.57
CA THR A 224 19.97 2.23 -8.47
C THR A 224 19.19 1.17 -7.68
N LEU A 225 19.85 0.42 -6.79
CA LEU A 225 19.23 -0.59 -5.94
C LEU A 225 18.20 0.00 -4.97
N ILE A 226 18.46 1.19 -4.42
CA ILE A 226 17.51 1.89 -3.54
C ILE A 226 16.29 2.36 -4.33
N LYS A 227 16.49 3.01 -5.48
CA LYS A 227 15.39 3.48 -6.34
C LYS A 227 14.51 2.35 -6.88
N SER A 228 15.10 1.18 -7.04
CA SER A 228 14.46 0.00 -7.59
C SER A 228 13.84 -0.90 -6.51
N GLY A 229 14.02 -0.57 -5.22
CA GLY A 229 13.42 -1.29 -4.09
C GLY A 229 14.11 -2.61 -3.69
N GLN A 230 15.31 -2.92 -4.21
CA GLN A 230 16.06 -4.11 -3.78
C GLN A 230 16.75 -3.92 -2.42
N ILE A 231 17.13 -2.69 -2.10
CA ILE A 231 17.74 -2.32 -0.80
C ILE A 231 17.03 -1.07 -0.28
N TYR A 232 16.87 -0.98 1.04
CA TYR A 232 16.25 0.18 1.68
C TYR A 232 17.30 0.97 2.47
N GLY A 233 17.22 2.29 2.38
CA GLY A 233 18.04 3.18 3.22
C GLY A 233 17.48 3.20 4.64
N ALA A 234 18.35 2.92 5.62
CA ALA A 234 18.07 3.10 7.03
C ALA A 234 19.05 4.12 7.59
N ASP A 235 18.54 5.18 8.20
CA ASP A 235 19.39 6.13 8.92
C ASP A 235 19.94 5.46 10.19
N ASN A 236 21.16 5.84 10.57
CA ASN A 236 21.80 5.42 11.83
C ASN A 236 21.11 6.09 13.02
N ILE A 237 19.87 5.71 13.29
CA ILE A 237 19.16 6.04 14.53
C ILE A 237 19.68 5.09 15.62
N ALA A 238 19.87 5.62 16.84
CA ALA A 238 20.42 4.92 18.01
C ALA A 238 19.74 3.56 18.29
N GLU A 239 20.47 2.65 18.92
CA GLU A 239 20.22 1.20 18.96
C GLU A 239 19.10 0.71 19.91
N ASP A 240 18.37 1.60 20.56
CA ASP A 240 17.40 1.19 21.59
C ASP A 240 16.05 0.80 20.97
N THR A 241 15.80 -0.51 20.91
CA THR A 241 14.48 -1.08 20.59
C THR A 241 13.43 -0.41 21.49
N PRO A 242 12.25 -0.02 20.96
CA PRO A 242 11.20 0.58 21.78
C PRO A 242 10.82 -0.30 22.97
N THR A 243 10.74 0.27 24.16
CA THR A 243 10.41 -0.48 25.39
C THR A 243 8.93 -0.82 25.48
N ASP A 244 8.08 0.11 25.04
CA ASP A 244 6.64 -0.06 24.97
C ASP A 244 6.04 0.69 23.77
N LEU A 245 4.73 0.54 23.55
CA LEU A 245 4.02 1.18 22.44
C LEU A 245 4.09 2.72 22.50
N HIS A 246 4.09 3.30 23.70
CA HIS A 246 4.17 4.75 23.86
C HIS A 246 5.58 5.25 23.51
N ASP A 247 6.63 4.59 24.01
CA ASP A 247 8.03 4.88 23.64
C ASP A 247 8.23 4.74 22.12
N PHE A 248 7.64 3.72 21.49
CA PHE A 248 7.68 3.55 20.05
C PHE A 248 7.09 4.76 19.30
N ILE A 249 5.91 5.22 19.72
CA ILE A 249 5.23 6.37 19.13
C ILE A 249 6.06 7.65 19.33
N VAL A 250 6.60 7.87 20.53
CA VAL A 250 7.48 9.01 20.82
C VAL A 250 8.72 8.97 19.93
N LYS A 251 9.38 7.81 19.79
CA LYS A 251 10.53 7.64 18.90
C LYS A 251 10.17 7.92 17.44
N ILE A 252 8.99 7.51 16.96
CA ILE A 252 8.53 7.82 15.60
C ILE A 252 8.43 9.33 15.40
N PHE A 253 7.68 10.04 16.23
CA PHE A 253 7.47 11.47 16.04
C PHE A 253 8.76 12.28 16.29
N THR A 254 9.65 11.79 17.15
CA THR A 254 11.00 12.35 17.29
C THR A 254 11.78 12.18 15.99
N ALA A 255 11.82 10.98 15.42
CA ALA A 255 12.53 10.71 14.18
C ALA A 255 11.89 11.42 12.97
N MET A 256 10.58 11.70 12.99
CA MET A 256 9.91 12.55 12.00
C MET A 256 10.34 14.02 12.05
N CYS A 257 10.95 14.49 13.12
CA CYS A 257 11.55 15.83 13.19
C CYS A 257 12.87 15.89 12.40
N ASN A 258 12.83 15.58 11.10
CA ASN A 258 13.99 15.62 10.20
C ASN A 258 13.68 16.38 8.88
N LYS A 259 14.74 16.82 8.17
CA LYS A 259 14.61 17.65 6.95
C LYS A 259 13.84 16.94 5.84
N LEU A 260 13.98 15.62 5.73
CA LEU A 260 13.30 14.81 4.72
C LEU A 260 11.80 14.69 5.03
N SER A 261 11.44 14.34 6.26
CA SER A 261 10.06 14.28 6.73
C SER A 261 9.35 15.62 6.56
N LYS A 262 9.99 16.73 6.91
CA LYS A 262 9.48 18.08 6.65
C LYS A 262 9.22 18.32 5.16
N LYS A 263 10.16 17.93 4.29
CA LYS A 263 10.00 18.05 2.84
C LYS A 263 8.84 17.18 2.33
N ILE A 264 8.71 15.96 2.86
CA ILE A 264 7.63 15.01 2.55
C ILE A 264 6.28 15.61 2.93
N LEU A 265 6.11 16.01 4.19
CA LEU A 265 4.86 16.54 4.73
C LEU A 265 4.47 17.87 4.07
N ARG A 266 5.43 18.75 3.74
CA ARG A 266 5.15 20.06 3.10
C ARG A 266 4.96 20.01 1.59
N LYS A 267 5.81 19.28 0.86
CA LYS A 267 5.92 19.40 -0.61
C LYS A 267 5.15 18.35 -1.38
N MET A 268 4.63 17.32 -0.72
CA MET A 268 3.85 16.29 -1.42
C MET A 268 2.39 16.71 -1.63
N LEU A 269 1.76 16.15 -2.65
CA LEU A 269 0.34 16.34 -2.99
C LEU A 269 -0.63 15.76 -1.93
N GLY A 270 -0.11 15.38 -0.77
CA GLY A 270 -0.82 14.79 0.36
C GLY A 270 -1.76 15.72 1.12
N HIS A 271 -2.18 16.84 0.51
CA HIS A 271 -3.08 17.82 1.12
C HIS A 271 -4.49 17.67 0.56
N GLY A 272 -5.50 17.68 1.43
CA GLY A 272 -6.90 17.72 1.05
C GLY A 272 -7.29 19.09 0.47
N SER A 273 -8.53 19.20 -0.01
CA SER A 273 -9.10 20.47 -0.49
C SER A 273 -9.17 21.55 0.60
N ASP A 274 -9.17 21.12 1.86
CA ASP A 274 -9.06 21.93 3.07
C ASP A 274 -7.62 22.43 3.34
N ARG A 275 -6.67 22.13 2.44
CA ARG A 275 -5.23 22.38 2.58
C ARG A 275 -4.59 21.68 3.79
N ARG A 276 -5.26 20.69 4.38
CA ARG A 276 -4.74 19.90 5.51
C ARG A 276 -4.12 18.60 5.03
N ILE A 277 -3.14 18.07 5.75
CA ILE A 277 -2.54 16.78 5.41
C ILE A 277 -3.57 15.65 5.52
N LEU A 278 -3.70 14.84 4.47
CA LEU A 278 -4.55 13.64 4.45
C LEU A 278 -4.01 12.58 5.42
N GLU A 279 -4.91 11.82 6.04
CA GLU A 279 -4.57 10.72 6.95
C GLU A 279 -3.59 9.71 6.32
N GLN A 280 -3.79 9.37 5.03
CA GLN A 280 -2.88 8.50 4.29
C GLN A 280 -1.45 9.03 4.19
N THR A 281 -1.25 10.35 4.18
CA THR A 281 0.08 10.95 4.17
C THR A 281 0.77 10.74 5.52
N TRP A 282 0.03 10.89 6.61
CA TRP A 282 0.51 10.56 7.96
C TRP A 282 0.84 9.08 8.09
N GLN A 283 -0.05 8.20 7.64
CA GLN A 283 0.17 6.75 7.65
C GLN A 283 1.44 6.37 6.87
N LYS A 284 1.65 6.93 5.66
CA LYS A 284 2.85 6.63 4.85
C LYS A 284 4.14 7.05 5.55
N GLU A 285 4.15 8.22 6.18
CA GLU A 285 5.33 8.70 6.88
C GLU A 285 5.56 7.96 8.20
N PHE A 286 4.47 7.62 8.91
CA PHE A 286 4.49 6.78 10.11
C PHE A 286 5.05 5.40 9.79
N TYR A 287 4.63 4.80 8.69
CA TYR A 287 5.15 3.53 8.20
C TYR A 287 6.66 3.64 7.91
N ARG A 288 7.06 4.63 7.11
CA ARG A 288 8.46 4.82 6.71
C ARG A 288 9.40 4.92 7.92
N ILE A 289 9.04 5.76 8.89
CA ILE A 289 9.84 5.98 10.10
C ILE A 289 9.71 4.80 11.08
N GLY A 290 8.51 4.27 11.28
CA GLY A 290 8.26 3.16 12.19
C GLY A 290 9.00 1.88 11.80
N THR A 291 9.04 1.56 10.49
CA THR A 291 9.84 0.44 9.98
C THR A 291 11.35 0.66 10.20
N GLN A 292 11.84 1.91 10.10
CA GLN A 292 13.24 2.23 10.39
C GLN A 292 13.60 2.05 11.86
N ILE A 293 12.66 2.33 12.77
CA ILE A 293 12.85 2.20 14.23
C ILE A 293 12.79 0.75 14.69
N LEU A 294 11.85 -0.06 14.19
CA LEU A 294 11.60 -1.43 14.69
C LEU A 294 12.71 -2.45 14.38
N ARG A 295 13.44 -2.28 13.26
CA ARG A 295 14.59 -3.10 12.80
C ARG A 295 14.39 -4.64 12.86
N LYS A 296 15.44 -5.39 12.47
CA LYS A 296 15.55 -6.81 12.03
C LYS A 296 14.59 -7.89 12.58
N ASN A 297 13.96 -7.71 13.74
CA ASN A 297 13.17 -8.76 14.38
C ASN A 297 11.67 -8.45 14.48
N HIS A 298 11.23 -7.23 14.18
CA HIS A 298 9.84 -6.81 14.29
C HIS A 298 9.38 -6.19 12.97
N PHE A 299 8.19 -6.57 12.53
CA PHE A 299 7.60 -6.06 11.30
C PHE A 299 6.46 -5.12 11.63
N LEU A 300 6.52 -3.89 11.11
CA LEU A 300 5.37 -3.02 11.03
C LEU A 300 4.57 -3.44 9.79
N SER A 301 3.45 -4.11 10.01
CA SER A 301 2.54 -4.55 8.95
C SER A 301 1.45 -3.49 8.78
N CYS A 302 1.17 -3.11 7.54
CA CYS A 302 0.12 -2.13 7.24
C CYS A 302 -1.20 -2.83 6.86
N ASN A 303 -2.33 -2.16 7.11
CA ASN A 303 -3.64 -2.59 6.63
C ASN A 303 -4.02 -4.02 7.10
N VAL A 304 -3.79 -4.30 8.37
CA VAL A 304 -3.89 -5.64 8.95
C VAL A 304 -5.30 -5.90 9.44
N GLY A 305 -5.91 -7.00 9.01
CA GLY A 305 -7.29 -7.34 9.36
C GLY A 305 -7.64 -8.78 8.98
N SER A 306 -7.43 -9.11 7.72
CA SER A 306 -7.66 -10.45 7.17
C SER A 306 -6.86 -11.55 7.88
N VAL A 307 -5.65 -11.23 8.37
CA VAL A 307 -4.81 -12.15 9.14
C VAL A 307 -5.48 -12.59 10.45
N PHE A 308 -6.28 -11.71 11.04
CA PHE A 308 -7.02 -11.97 12.29
C PHE A 308 -8.49 -12.34 12.03
N ALA A 309 -8.84 -12.70 10.79
CA ALA A 309 -10.23 -12.93 10.37
C ALA A 309 -11.17 -11.74 10.69
N CYS A 310 -10.62 -10.53 10.67
CA CYS A 310 -11.35 -9.28 10.89
C CYS A 310 -11.76 -8.67 9.53
N ASP A 311 -13.03 -8.29 9.41
CA ASP A 311 -13.59 -7.65 8.21
C ASP A 311 -12.98 -6.25 7.97
N ARG A 312 -12.48 -5.62 9.03
CA ARG A 312 -11.81 -4.32 9.00
C ARG A 312 -10.30 -4.47 9.04
N LYS A 313 -9.64 -3.48 8.45
CA LYS A 313 -8.20 -3.32 8.48
C LYS A 313 -7.86 -2.20 9.44
N ILE A 314 -6.95 -2.46 10.37
CA ILE A 314 -6.30 -1.42 11.16
C ILE A 314 -5.11 -0.87 10.38
N ASP A 315 -4.71 0.35 10.69
CA ASP A 315 -3.62 1.01 9.97
C ASP A 315 -2.31 0.25 10.10
N PHE A 316 -1.90 -0.10 11.32
CA PHE A 316 -0.66 -0.84 11.57
C PHE A 316 -0.75 -1.89 12.67
N TYR A 317 -0.02 -2.98 12.48
CA TYR A 317 0.25 -4.00 13.50
C TYR A 317 1.75 -4.23 13.63
N VAL A 318 2.28 -4.31 14.85
CA VAL A 318 3.69 -4.63 15.11
C VAL A 318 3.83 -6.09 15.51
N ASP A 319 4.39 -6.89 14.61
CA ASP A 319 4.62 -8.33 14.80
C ASP A 319 5.50 -8.62 16.02
N LYS A 320 5.20 -9.73 16.73
CA LYS A 320 5.80 -10.23 17.98
C LYS A 320 5.65 -9.35 19.23
N LEU A 321 5.51 -8.04 19.06
CA LEU A 321 5.17 -7.12 20.16
C LEU A 321 3.67 -7.04 20.38
N ASP A 322 2.89 -7.49 19.38
CA ASP A 322 1.42 -7.55 19.39
C ASP A 322 0.79 -6.19 19.65
N TRP A 323 1.28 -5.16 18.96
CA TRP A 323 0.74 -3.81 19.08
C TRP A 323 -0.15 -3.47 17.89
N ALA A 324 -1.37 -3.00 18.16
CA ALA A 324 -2.28 -2.48 17.15
C ALA A 324 -2.30 -0.95 17.19
N ILE A 325 -2.23 -0.31 16.03
CA ILE A 325 -2.14 1.15 15.92
C ILE A 325 -3.13 1.63 14.85
N GLU A 326 -3.93 2.62 15.21
CA GLU A 326 -4.85 3.35 14.33
C GLU A 326 -4.47 4.83 14.32
N LEU A 327 -4.38 5.48 13.16
CA LEU A 327 -4.16 6.92 13.05
C LEU A 327 -5.44 7.62 12.64
N LEU A 328 -5.69 8.77 13.26
CA LEU A 328 -6.82 9.64 12.96
C LEU A 328 -6.34 11.04 12.63
N ARG A 329 -6.90 11.62 11.56
CA ARG A 329 -6.72 13.03 11.26
C ARG A 329 -7.67 13.92 12.06
N ASP A 330 -7.12 14.94 12.73
CA ASP A 330 -7.82 16.05 13.39
C ASP A 330 -8.94 15.64 14.39
N GLY A 331 -8.93 14.40 14.85
CA GLY A 331 -9.96 13.86 15.74
C GLY A 331 -11.32 13.64 15.06
N GLU A 332 -11.36 13.56 13.73
CA GLU A 332 -12.56 13.16 13.01
C GLU A 332 -13.00 11.75 13.47
N LEU A 333 -14.30 11.59 13.74
CA LEU A 333 -14.92 10.30 14.06
C LEU A 333 -14.31 9.52 15.25
N MET A 334 -13.63 10.17 16.19
CA MET A 334 -13.00 9.51 17.37
C MET A 334 -13.94 8.52 18.08
N ALA A 335 -15.19 8.90 18.35
CA ALA A 335 -16.15 8.01 19.03
C ALA A 335 -16.47 6.75 18.21
N LYS A 336 -16.52 6.87 16.87
CA LYS A 336 -16.72 5.74 15.97
C LYS A 336 -15.52 4.81 15.99
N HIS A 337 -14.30 5.35 15.90
CA HIS A 337 -13.10 4.53 15.94
C HIS A 337 -12.91 3.85 17.30
N LYS A 338 -13.18 4.53 18.43
CA LYS A 338 -13.18 3.90 19.76
C LYS A 338 -14.10 2.68 19.81
N LYS A 339 -15.34 2.81 19.33
CA LYS A 339 -16.30 1.69 19.31
C LYS A 339 -15.82 0.50 18.47
N ARG A 340 -14.98 0.71 17.46
CA ARG A 340 -14.44 -0.39 16.64
C ARG A 340 -13.49 -1.30 17.41
N PHE A 341 -12.80 -0.76 18.41
CA PHE A 341 -11.90 -1.51 19.28
C PHE A 341 -12.60 -2.04 20.54
N ASP A 342 -13.94 -2.04 20.56
CA ASP A 342 -14.69 -2.72 21.61
C ASP A 342 -14.38 -4.24 21.57
N PRO A 343 -14.01 -4.86 22.70
CA PRO A 343 -13.58 -6.26 22.72
C PRO A 343 -14.71 -7.26 22.50
N ILE A 344 -15.98 -6.86 22.61
CA ILE A 344 -17.15 -7.73 22.52
C ILE A 344 -17.85 -7.55 21.17
N GLU A 345 -18.20 -6.30 20.84
CA GLU A 345 -19.03 -5.96 19.68
C GLU A 345 -18.26 -5.20 18.59
N GLY A 346 -17.00 -4.85 18.83
CA GLY A 346 -16.20 -4.04 17.92
C GLY A 346 -15.87 -4.74 16.61
N GLU A 347 -15.85 -3.98 15.52
CA GLU A 347 -15.40 -4.46 14.20
C GLU A 347 -13.98 -5.06 14.26
N CYS A 348 -13.12 -4.57 15.16
CA CYS A 348 -11.73 -5.02 15.37
C CYS A 348 -11.55 -5.97 16.56
N LYS A 349 -12.62 -6.55 17.12
CA LYS A 349 -12.58 -7.38 18.34
C LYS A 349 -11.56 -8.52 18.29
N GLU A 350 -11.41 -9.17 17.13
CA GLU A 350 -10.45 -10.28 16.97
C GLU A 350 -9.01 -9.78 17.14
N ILE A 351 -8.68 -8.59 16.61
CA ILE A 351 -7.37 -7.99 16.80
C ILE A 351 -7.15 -7.61 18.26
N VAL A 352 -8.17 -7.02 18.91
CA VAL A 352 -8.11 -6.61 20.33
C VAL A 352 -7.83 -7.82 21.24
N LYS A 353 -8.34 -9.01 20.88
CA LYS A 353 -8.10 -10.25 21.62
C LYS A 353 -6.63 -10.68 21.63
N TYR A 354 -5.89 -10.42 20.56
CA TYR A 354 -4.49 -10.84 20.41
C TYR A 354 -3.49 -9.72 20.70
N ALA A 355 -3.90 -8.46 20.52
CA ALA A 355 -3.04 -7.32 20.77
C ALA A 355 -2.75 -7.16 22.26
N LYS A 356 -1.46 -7.11 22.63
CA LYS A 356 -1.00 -6.75 23.98
C LYS A 356 -1.23 -5.28 24.29
N SER A 357 -1.25 -4.42 23.28
CA SER A 357 -1.51 -2.99 23.43
C SER A 357 -2.13 -2.40 22.17
N VAL A 358 -3.04 -1.46 22.36
CA VAL A 358 -3.74 -0.75 21.28
C VAL A 358 -3.51 0.75 21.45
N ALA A 359 -3.18 1.45 20.37
CA ALA A 359 -3.06 2.91 20.35
C ALA A 359 -3.93 3.51 19.24
N ILE A 360 -4.81 4.44 19.62
CA ILE A 360 -5.52 5.30 18.66
C ILE A 360 -4.85 6.67 18.71
N ILE A 361 -4.07 6.98 17.67
CA ILE A 361 -3.27 8.19 17.59
C ILE A 361 -4.05 9.26 16.84
N VAL A 362 -4.35 10.38 17.50
CA VAL A 362 -5.02 11.52 16.88
C VAL A 362 -4.00 12.59 16.55
N ILE A 363 -3.71 12.77 15.27
CA ILE A 363 -2.77 13.81 14.81
C ILE A 363 -3.55 15.08 14.45
N ARG A 364 -3.25 16.17 15.14
CA ARG A 364 -3.85 17.49 14.94
C ARG A 364 -2.81 18.47 14.40
N SER A 365 -3.15 19.16 13.33
CA SER A 365 -2.31 20.25 12.82
C SER A 365 -2.72 21.56 13.49
N ILE A 366 -1.84 22.13 14.31
CA ILE A 366 -2.05 23.39 15.02
C ILE A 366 -1.17 24.47 14.36
N ASP A 367 -1.75 25.62 14.06
CA ASP A 367 -1.09 26.81 13.46
C ASP A 367 -0.63 26.74 11.99
N ILE A 368 -1.10 25.77 11.19
CA ILE A 368 -0.76 25.71 9.73
C ILE A 368 -1.64 26.65 8.88
N LEU A 369 -2.73 27.19 9.43
CA LEU A 369 -3.63 28.12 8.75
C LEU A 369 -4.03 29.24 9.71
N GLU A 370 -3.65 30.49 9.41
CA GLU A 370 -4.06 31.69 10.17
C GLU A 370 -5.58 31.96 10.11
N ASP A 371 -6.35 31.26 9.27
CA ASP A 371 -7.76 31.64 9.01
C ASP A 371 -8.78 30.49 8.92
N CYS A 372 -8.42 29.24 9.23
CA CYS A 372 -9.38 28.13 9.12
C CYS A 372 -9.58 27.44 10.46
N SER A 373 -10.55 27.96 11.22
CA SER A 373 -11.29 27.31 12.31
C SER A 373 -10.41 26.50 13.26
N GLU A 374 -10.10 27.08 14.42
CA GLU A 374 -9.68 26.40 15.66
C GLU A 374 -9.53 24.89 15.48
N ALA A 375 -8.31 24.41 15.23
CA ALA A 375 -7.99 23.03 15.55
C ALA A 375 -8.39 22.88 17.02
N LYS A 376 -9.56 22.26 17.29
CA LYS A 376 -10.19 22.26 18.61
C LYS A 376 -9.09 21.87 19.59
N LYS A 377 -8.70 22.79 20.48
CA LYS A 377 -7.73 22.48 21.52
C LYS A 377 -8.21 21.22 22.22
N VAL A 378 -7.30 20.33 22.60
CA VAL A 378 -7.66 19.16 23.42
C VAL A 378 -8.17 19.72 24.74
N GLN A 379 -9.48 19.88 24.88
CA GLN A 379 -10.11 20.38 26.11
C GLN A 379 -10.03 19.33 27.22
N GLU A 380 -9.97 18.04 26.85
CA GLU A 380 -9.84 16.92 27.76
C GLU A 380 -9.11 15.75 27.08
N ILE A 381 -8.03 15.26 27.70
CA ILE A 381 -7.27 14.10 27.22
C ILE A 381 -8.08 12.84 27.54
N LYS A 382 -8.43 12.07 26.51
CA LYS A 382 -9.20 10.83 26.68
C LYS A 382 -8.27 9.65 26.92
N THR A 383 -8.65 8.75 27.83
CA THR A 383 -7.85 7.59 28.27
C THR A 383 -7.39 6.68 27.15
N ASP A 384 -8.18 6.57 26.08
CA ASP A 384 -7.95 5.58 25.01
C ASP A 384 -7.22 6.16 23.79
N PHE A 385 -6.82 7.43 23.86
CA PHE A 385 -6.25 8.16 22.72
C PHE A 385 -4.89 8.74 23.07
N ILE A 386 -3.97 8.66 22.10
CA ILE A 386 -2.72 9.39 22.12
C ILE A 386 -2.88 10.61 21.22
N HIS A 387 -2.83 11.79 21.80
CA HIS A 387 -2.99 13.05 21.09
C HIS A 387 -1.63 13.56 20.65
N VAL A 388 -1.48 13.79 19.34
CA VAL A 388 -0.26 14.35 18.76
C VAL A 388 -0.60 15.67 18.10
N SER A 389 -0.10 16.76 18.67
CA SER A 389 -0.27 18.09 18.12
C SER A 389 0.99 18.50 17.36
N CYS A 390 0.83 18.83 16.09
CA CYS A 390 1.92 19.27 15.22
C CYS A 390 1.89 20.80 15.09
N PHE A 391 3.03 21.46 15.29
CA PHE A 391 3.17 22.92 15.24
C PHE A 391 4.21 23.36 14.21
N LYS A 392 4.18 24.66 13.85
CA LYS A 392 5.26 25.40 13.17
C LYS A 392 5.92 24.61 12.04
N ASP A 393 5.20 24.34 10.95
CA ASP A 393 5.75 23.68 9.75
C ASP A 393 6.36 22.27 9.97
N PHE A 394 5.78 21.47 10.88
CA PHE A 394 6.23 20.10 11.20
C PHE A 394 7.58 20.02 11.94
N ASP A 395 8.00 21.11 12.58
CA ASP A 395 9.25 21.17 13.35
C ASP A 395 9.07 20.79 14.82
N THR A 396 7.83 20.68 15.28
CA THR A 396 7.54 20.37 16.69
C THR A 396 6.30 19.50 16.78
N PHE A 397 6.41 18.41 17.53
CA PHE A 397 5.27 17.60 17.94
C PHE A 397 5.14 17.63 19.45
N LYS A 398 3.92 17.78 19.93
CA LYS A 398 3.56 17.60 21.34
C LYS A 398 2.71 16.34 21.44
N ILE A 399 3.13 15.40 22.25
CA ILE A 399 2.51 14.09 22.43
C ILE A 399 1.93 14.05 23.83
N GLU A 400 0.62 13.82 23.91
CA GLU A 400 -0.17 13.85 25.14
C GLU A 400 -0.97 12.56 25.24
N SER A 401 -0.83 11.86 26.37
CA SER A 401 -1.54 10.62 26.66
C SER A 401 -1.97 10.62 28.13
N PHE A 402 -3.11 10.00 28.44
CA PHE A 402 -3.62 9.95 29.80
C PHE A 402 -2.65 9.18 30.72
N GLY A 403 -2.29 9.76 31.86
CA GLY A 403 -1.40 9.13 32.84
C GLY A 403 0.07 9.03 32.40
N LYS A 404 0.47 9.70 31.31
CA LYS A 404 1.86 9.80 30.86
C LYS A 404 2.29 11.27 30.84
N GLU A 405 3.58 11.51 31.03
CA GLU A 405 4.15 12.86 30.91
C GLU A 405 3.99 13.38 29.49
N THR A 406 3.68 14.66 29.35
CA THR A 406 3.60 15.33 28.05
C THR A 406 4.99 15.43 27.45
N VAL A 407 5.18 14.86 26.25
CA VAL A 407 6.47 14.92 25.55
C VAL A 407 6.40 15.97 24.46
N THR A 408 7.33 16.92 24.47
CA THR A 408 7.50 17.86 23.35
C THR A 408 8.79 17.54 22.62
N VAL A 409 8.67 17.10 21.37
CA VAL A 409 9.81 16.79 20.50
C VAL A 409 9.97 17.92 19.49
N ARG A 410 11.22 18.33 19.26
CA ARG A 410 11.56 19.43 18.37
C ARG A 410 12.66 19.00 17.41
N PHE A 411 12.63 19.57 16.22
CA PHE A 411 13.73 19.53 15.29
C PHE A 411 15.01 20.05 15.97
N GLN A 412 16.08 19.27 15.90
CA GLN A 412 17.43 19.68 16.29
C GLN A 412 18.22 19.89 14.99
N ASP A 413 18.86 21.06 14.86
CA ASP A 413 19.53 21.52 13.62
C ASP A 413 20.74 20.69 13.18
#